data_AF-A0A397CZV0-F1
#
_entry.id   AF-A0A397CZV0-F1
#
_cell.length_a   1.000
_cell.length_b   1.000
_cell.length_c   1.000
_cell.angle_alpha   90.00
_cell.angle_beta   90.00
_cell.angle_gamma   90.00
#
_symmetry.space_group_name_H-M   'P 1'
#
loop_
_entity.id
_entity.type
_entity.pdbx_description
1 polymer ?
#
loop_
_entity_poly.entity_id
_entity_poly.type
_entity_poly.pdbx_seq_one_letter_code
_entity_poly.pdbx_strand_id
1 'polypeptide(L)'
;MPMHCNSRLSRPWVDPNPHFRQDLALFHSVLSHSSVASADLASRSLPQLHFHSSFVHPISVDQTKTLTIRLESDPKHDDTTSLLAASMFPFSTVVAVTNATNTPFAYLFVTAIEHINIQDLTLDHANGEGLPTLADLHATLHRFYTPDKLEPGTRCLVLHFRLVAAAVGQGASI
;
A
#
# COMPACT_ATOMS: atom_id res chain seq x y z
N MET A 1 11.01 -62.18 15.93
CA MET A 1 10.71 -61.43 14.70
C MET A 1 9.93 -60.19 15.09
N PRO A 2 10.56 -59.00 15.17
CA PRO A 2 9.88 -57.78 15.58
C PRO A 2 9.24 -57.12 14.36
N MET A 3 7.92 -56.93 14.36
CA MET A 3 7.29 -55.94 13.48
C MET A 3 7.28 -54.61 14.22
N HIS A 4 8.21 -53.74 13.85
CA HIS A 4 8.15 -52.33 14.19
C HIS A 4 6.89 -51.74 13.57
N CYS A 5 5.87 -51.51 14.41
CA CYS A 5 4.79 -50.60 14.08
C CYS A 5 5.40 -49.19 14.07
N ASN A 6 5.89 -48.75 12.90
CA ASN A 6 6.17 -47.35 12.66
C ASN A 6 4.84 -46.61 12.69
N SER A 7 4.40 -46.22 13.89
CA SER A 7 3.38 -45.22 14.07
C SER A 7 3.91 -43.94 13.43
N ARG A 8 3.59 -43.73 12.15
CA ARG A 8 3.67 -42.40 11.54
C ARG A 8 2.80 -41.51 12.41
N LEU A 9 3.45 -40.77 13.31
CA LEU A 9 2.90 -39.59 13.96
C LEU A 9 2.72 -38.51 12.87
N SER A 10 1.89 -38.76 11.86
CA SER A 10 1.30 -37.70 11.09
C SER A 10 0.28 -37.07 12.01
N ARG A 11 0.70 -36.06 12.76
CA ARG A 11 -0.26 -35.08 13.27
C ARG A 11 -1.13 -34.69 12.07
N PRO A 12 -2.46 -34.69 12.17
CA PRO A 12 -3.29 -34.19 11.09
C PRO A 12 -2.94 -32.72 10.98
N TRP A 13 -1.98 -32.41 10.11
CA TRP A 13 -1.79 -31.06 9.62
C TRP A 13 -3.15 -30.74 9.04
N VAL A 14 -3.89 -29.89 9.74
CA VAL A 14 -5.16 -29.36 9.26
C VAL A 14 -4.87 -28.87 7.86
N ASP A 15 -5.34 -29.60 6.86
CA ASP A 15 -5.17 -29.18 5.48
C ASP A 15 -5.71 -27.75 5.44
N PRO A 16 -4.87 -26.74 5.12
CA PRO A 16 -5.34 -25.37 5.18
C PRO A 16 -6.57 -25.27 4.28
N ASN A 17 -7.64 -24.68 4.82
CA ASN A 17 -8.89 -24.62 4.09
C ASN A 17 -8.63 -24.03 2.68
N PRO A 18 -9.39 -24.41 1.65
CA PRO A 18 -9.14 -23.97 0.27
C PRO A 18 -8.99 -22.45 0.11
N HIS A 19 -9.76 -21.66 0.85
CA HIS A 19 -9.63 -20.19 0.88
C HIS A 19 -8.27 -19.75 1.42
N PHE A 20 -7.78 -20.34 2.51
CA PHE A 20 -6.46 -20.01 3.04
C PHE A 20 -5.34 -20.30 2.03
N ARG A 21 -5.45 -21.39 1.25
CA ARG A 21 -4.48 -21.71 0.20
C ARG A 21 -4.53 -20.70 -0.95
N GLN A 22 -5.73 -20.27 -1.34
CA GLN A 22 -5.92 -19.23 -2.35
C GLN A 22 -5.29 -17.91 -1.89
N ASP A 23 -5.49 -17.55 -0.63
CA ASP A 23 -4.94 -16.31 -0.05
C ASP A 23 -3.42 -16.37 0.02
N LEU A 24 -2.87 -17.52 0.42
CA LEU A 24 -1.44 -17.74 0.45
C LEU A 24 -0.83 -17.71 -0.96
N ALA A 25 -1.49 -18.30 -1.96
CA ALA A 25 -1.06 -18.24 -3.34
C ALA A 25 -1.11 -16.80 -3.89
N LEU A 26 -2.17 -16.05 -3.58
CA LEU A 26 -2.29 -14.64 -3.94
C LEU A 26 -1.17 -13.81 -3.30
N PHE A 27 -0.93 -13.99 -2.01
CA PHE A 27 0.16 -13.32 -1.29
C PHE A 27 1.53 -13.66 -1.90
N HIS A 28 1.77 -14.94 -2.20
CA HIS A 28 2.99 -15.37 -2.89
C HIS A 28 3.12 -14.69 -4.25
N SER A 29 2.07 -14.68 -5.07
CA SER A 29 2.07 -14.02 -6.39
C SER A 29 2.39 -12.53 -6.29
N VAL A 30 1.83 -11.83 -5.28
CA VAL A 30 2.18 -10.45 -5.00
C VAL A 30 3.67 -10.37 -4.67
N LEU A 31 4.18 -11.12 -3.70
CA LEU A 31 5.60 -11.09 -3.31
C LEU A 31 6.56 -11.44 -4.44
N SER A 32 6.21 -12.40 -5.30
CA SER A 32 7.03 -12.84 -6.43
C SER A 32 6.92 -11.93 -7.65
N HIS A 33 6.28 -10.77 -7.53
CA HIS A 33 6.08 -9.80 -8.62
C HIS A 33 5.38 -10.43 -9.84
N SER A 34 4.56 -11.46 -9.60
CA SER A 34 3.78 -12.11 -10.64
C SER A 34 2.56 -11.26 -10.98
N SER A 35 2.02 -11.43 -12.18
CA SER A 35 0.77 -10.76 -12.57
C SER A 35 -0.36 -11.24 -11.66
N VAL A 36 -1.10 -10.28 -11.09
CA VAL A 36 -2.25 -10.53 -10.22
C VAL A 36 -3.46 -9.83 -10.82
N ALA A 37 -4.58 -10.55 -10.96
CA ALA A 37 -5.81 -9.95 -11.45
C ALA A 37 -6.39 -9.01 -10.39
N SER A 38 -6.84 -7.81 -10.81
CA SER A 38 -7.45 -6.84 -9.90
C SER A 38 -8.69 -7.40 -9.20
N ALA A 39 -9.42 -8.31 -9.83
CA ALA A 39 -10.60 -8.96 -9.26
C ALA A 39 -10.26 -9.83 -8.03
N ASP A 40 -9.11 -10.50 -8.03
CA ASP A 40 -8.66 -11.32 -6.92
C ASP A 40 -8.38 -10.46 -5.68
N LEU A 41 -7.83 -9.26 -5.89
CA LEU A 41 -7.57 -8.27 -4.84
C LEU A 41 -8.85 -7.54 -4.39
N ALA A 42 -9.76 -7.25 -5.32
CA ALA A 42 -11.04 -6.58 -5.04
C ALA A 42 -11.94 -7.41 -4.12
N SER A 43 -11.83 -8.73 -4.17
CA SER A 43 -12.58 -9.65 -3.30
C SER A 43 -12.15 -9.61 -1.82
N ARG A 44 -11.09 -8.85 -1.49
CA ARG A 44 -10.46 -8.83 -0.17
C ARG A 44 -10.73 -7.53 0.56
N SER A 45 -10.85 -7.63 1.88
CA SER A 45 -10.87 -6.47 2.77
C SER A 45 -9.44 -5.95 2.97
N LEU A 46 -8.99 -5.09 2.06
CA LEU A 46 -7.67 -4.47 2.12
C LEU A 46 -7.72 -3.09 2.80
N PRO A 47 -6.67 -2.70 3.54
CA PRO A 47 -6.52 -1.34 4.06
C PRO A 47 -6.51 -0.31 2.93
N GLN A 48 -7.18 0.82 3.14
CA GLN A 48 -7.29 1.89 2.14
C GLN A 48 -6.21 2.95 2.31
N LEU A 49 -5.58 3.35 1.21
CA LEU A 49 -4.65 4.48 1.14
C LEU A 49 -5.25 5.57 0.24
N HIS A 50 -5.53 6.72 0.84
CA HIS A 50 -6.28 7.79 0.22
C HIS A 50 -5.40 8.77 -0.54
N PHE A 51 -5.57 8.93 -1.84
CA PHE A 51 -4.82 9.87 -2.67
C PHE A 51 -5.70 11.00 -3.20
N HIS A 52 -5.06 12.15 -3.44
CA HIS A 52 -5.67 13.18 -4.26
C HIS A 52 -5.77 12.69 -5.72
N SER A 53 -6.82 13.11 -6.45
CA SER A 53 -7.11 12.64 -7.81
C SER A 53 -5.98 12.90 -8.81
N SER A 54 -5.16 13.93 -8.58
CA SER A 54 -3.97 14.23 -9.39
C SER A 54 -2.91 13.13 -9.38
N PHE A 55 -2.95 12.21 -8.41
CA PHE A 55 -1.98 11.12 -8.28
C PHE A 55 -2.42 9.81 -8.94
N VAL A 56 -3.66 9.73 -9.47
CA VAL A 56 -4.14 8.51 -10.12
C VAL A 56 -3.24 8.13 -11.29
N HIS A 57 -3.06 9.03 -12.26
CA HIS A 57 -2.27 8.74 -13.47
C HIS A 57 -0.79 8.48 -13.17
N PRO A 58 -0.09 9.29 -12.33
CA PRO A 58 1.30 9.01 -11.94
C PRO A 58 1.52 7.66 -11.25
N ILE A 59 0.52 7.15 -10.52
CA ILE A 59 0.62 5.87 -9.82
C ILE A 59 0.25 4.69 -10.74
N SER A 60 -0.88 4.79 -11.45
CA SER A 60 -1.47 3.64 -12.16
C SER A 60 -1.06 3.50 -13.62
N VAL A 61 -0.59 4.58 -14.26
CA VAL A 61 -0.23 4.59 -15.69
C VAL A 61 1.26 4.82 -15.86
N ASP A 62 1.76 5.99 -15.45
CA ASP A 62 3.16 6.37 -15.67
C ASP A 62 4.12 5.66 -14.71
N GLN A 63 3.61 5.23 -13.55
CA GLN A 63 4.37 4.62 -12.45
C GLN A 63 5.57 5.48 -11.99
N THR A 64 5.44 6.80 -12.13
CA THR A 64 6.46 7.77 -11.69
C THR A 64 6.36 8.07 -10.20
N LYS A 65 5.18 7.89 -9.60
CA LYS A 65 4.96 8.04 -8.15
C LYS A 65 5.00 6.66 -7.47
N THR A 66 6.04 6.43 -6.69
CA THR A 66 6.36 5.15 -6.02
C THR A 66 6.41 5.26 -4.50
N LEU A 67 6.22 6.45 -3.94
CA LEU A 67 6.02 6.62 -2.51
C LEU A 67 4.94 7.67 -2.22
N THR A 68 4.47 7.70 -0.97
CA THR A 68 3.66 8.79 -0.47
C THR A 68 4.12 9.24 0.91
N ILE A 69 4.09 10.55 1.14
CA ILE A 69 4.43 11.14 2.45
C ILE A 69 3.15 11.49 3.20
N ARG A 70 3.11 11.16 4.50
CA ARG A 70 2.04 11.52 5.45
C ARG A 70 2.63 12.06 6.73
N LEU A 71 1.88 12.90 7.45
CA LEU A 71 2.30 13.31 8.79
C LEU A 71 1.95 12.21 9.79
N GLU A 72 2.83 11.93 10.75
CA GLU A 72 2.51 11.00 11.85
C GLU A 72 1.33 11.53 12.71
N SER A 73 1.09 12.84 12.66
CA SER A 73 -0.02 13.52 13.34
C SER A 73 -1.33 13.50 12.56
N ASP A 74 -1.37 12.92 11.36
CA ASP A 74 -2.61 12.82 10.58
C ASP A 74 -3.69 12.10 11.41
N PRO A 75 -4.91 12.66 11.50
CA PRO A 75 -5.94 12.11 12.35
C PRO A 75 -6.23 10.67 11.94
N LYS A 76 -6.22 9.76 12.93
CA LYS A 76 -6.73 8.41 12.77
C LYS A 76 -8.18 8.55 12.33
N HIS A 77 -8.45 8.33 11.05
CA HIS A 77 -9.83 8.31 10.59
C HIS A 77 -10.49 7.15 11.32
N ASP A 78 -11.45 7.45 12.19
CA ASP A 78 -12.19 6.48 13.01
C ASP A 78 -13.11 5.56 12.17
N ASP A 79 -13.04 5.66 10.84
CA ASP A 79 -13.68 4.68 9.96
C ASP A 79 -12.90 3.37 10.01
N THR A 80 -13.57 2.33 10.48
CA THR A 80 -13.07 0.95 10.61
C THR A 80 -12.40 0.37 9.35
N THR A 81 -12.57 1.00 8.18
CA THR A 81 -11.94 0.64 6.89
C THR A 81 -10.77 1.53 6.49
N SER A 82 -10.62 2.71 7.09
CA SER A 82 -9.53 3.66 6.83
C SER A 82 -8.40 3.41 7.82
N LEU A 83 -7.72 2.27 7.65
CA LEU A 83 -6.48 2.03 8.38
C LEU A 83 -5.44 3.02 7.86
N LEU A 84 -5.07 4.00 8.70
CA LEU A 84 -4.05 5.00 8.43
C LEU A 84 -2.72 4.39 7.93
N ALA A 85 -1.90 5.24 7.32
CA ALA A 85 -0.47 5.00 7.15
C ALA A 85 0.23 4.44 8.41
N ALA A 86 -0.20 4.86 9.61
CA ALA A 86 0.35 4.39 10.89
C ALA A 86 -0.04 2.95 11.28
N SER A 87 -1.08 2.37 10.67
CA SER A 87 -1.45 0.96 10.82
C SER A 87 -1.10 0.12 9.59
N MET A 88 -0.49 0.74 8.56
CA MET A 88 0.13 0.01 7.46
C MET A 88 1.47 -0.55 7.94
N PHE A 89 1.73 -1.80 7.55
CA PHE A 89 2.98 -2.48 7.84
C PHE A 89 3.78 -2.67 6.55
N PRO A 90 5.11 -2.75 6.63
CA PRO A 90 5.90 -3.21 5.49
C PRO A 90 5.36 -4.55 4.97
N PHE A 91 5.40 -4.73 3.65
CA PHE A 91 4.91 -5.92 2.95
C PHE A 91 3.39 -6.12 3.00
N SER A 92 2.63 -5.07 3.31
CA SER A 92 1.17 -5.08 3.21
C SER A 92 0.69 -4.73 1.80
N THR A 93 -0.41 -5.35 1.38
CA THR A 93 -1.14 -4.92 0.18
C THR A 93 -2.24 -3.96 0.59
N VAL A 94 -2.29 -2.79 -0.04
CA VAL A 94 -3.27 -1.74 0.22
C VAL A 94 -4.08 -1.45 -1.05
N VAL A 95 -5.29 -0.92 -0.87
CA VAL A 95 -6.09 -0.39 -1.98
C VAL A 95 -5.94 1.13 -2.02
N ALA A 96 -5.52 1.67 -3.15
CA ALA A 96 -5.43 3.09 -3.38
C ALA A 96 -6.80 3.63 -3.82
N VAL A 97 -7.32 4.62 -3.09
CA VAL A 97 -8.64 5.22 -3.33
C VAL A 97 -8.51 6.73 -3.45
N THR A 98 -9.47 7.39 -4.09
CA THR A 98 -9.52 8.87 -4.10
C THR A 98 -10.44 9.42 -3.03
N ASN A 99 -10.08 10.57 -2.43
CA ASN A 99 -10.84 11.23 -1.36
C ASN A 99 -12.30 11.56 -1.72
N ALA A 100 -12.59 11.79 -3.00
CA ALA A 100 -13.89 12.28 -3.44
C ALA A 100 -14.95 11.17 -3.52
N THR A 101 -14.54 9.94 -3.83
CA THR A 101 -15.49 8.87 -4.19
C THR A 101 -15.22 7.55 -3.50
N ASN A 102 -14.15 7.45 -2.69
CA ASN A 102 -13.63 6.19 -2.11
C ASN A 102 -13.52 5.06 -3.13
N THR A 103 -13.40 5.42 -4.43
CA THR A 103 -13.33 4.45 -5.51
C THR A 103 -11.90 3.95 -5.65
N PRO A 104 -11.67 2.62 -5.59
CA PRO A 104 -10.38 2.04 -5.89
C PRO A 104 -9.89 2.41 -7.29
N PHE A 105 -8.64 2.85 -7.40
CA PHE A 105 -7.99 3.08 -8.69
C PHE A 105 -6.73 2.21 -8.88
N ALA A 106 -6.14 1.71 -7.79
CA ALA A 106 -4.99 0.82 -7.85
C ALA A 106 -4.89 -0.06 -6.60
N TYR A 107 -4.14 -1.16 -6.72
CA TYR A 107 -3.68 -1.97 -5.61
C TYR A 107 -2.17 -1.85 -5.51
N LEU A 108 -1.68 -1.53 -4.31
CA LEU A 108 -0.28 -1.23 -4.07
C LEU A 108 0.29 -2.22 -3.06
N PHE A 109 1.54 -2.59 -3.25
CA PHE A 109 2.28 -3.36 -2.26
C PHE A 109 3.28 -2.43 -1.58
N VAL A 110 3.12 -2.24 -0.26
CA VAL A 110 4.00 -1.42 0.56
C VAL A 110 5.32 -2.17 0.72
N THR A 111 6.40 -1.61 0.19
CA THR A 111 7.73 -2.25 0.21
C THR A 111 8.54 -1.84 1.42
N ALA A 112 8.38 -0.60 1.88
CA ALA A 112 9.07 -0.06 3.04
C ALA A 112 8.26 1.07 3.68
N ILE A 113 8.52 1.32 4.96
CA ILE A 113 7.98 2.46 5.70
C ILE A 113 9.15 3.14 6.39
N GLU A 114 9.34 4.43 6.13
CA GLU A 114 10.38 5.23 6.75
C GLU A 114 9.75 6.27 7.68
N HIS A 115 10.42 6.52 8.80
CA HIS A 115 10.07 7.57 9.75
C HIS A 115 11.14 8.64 9.67
N ILE A 116 10.77 9.83 9.20
CA ILE A 116 11.72 10.91 8.90
C ILE A 116 11.14 12.26 9.33
N ASN A 117 11.98 13.23 9.67
CA ASN A 117 11.49 14.59 9.89
C ASN A 117 11.31 15.30 8.55
N ILE A 118 10.38 16.25 8.49
CA ILE A 118 10.08 16.99 7.26
C ILE A 118 11.30 17.71 6.66
N GLN A 119 12.22 18.20 7.50
CA GLN A 119 13.45 18.88 7.08
C GLN A 119 14.50 17.94 6.47
N ASP A 120 14.39 16.64 6.75
CA ASP A 120 15.33 15.63 6.32
C ASP A 120 14.86 14.98 4.99
N LEU A 121 13.73 15.43 4.42
CA LEU A 121 13.27 15.03 3.09
C LEU A 121 14.31 15.44 2.03
N THR A 122 14.55 14.52 1.10
CA THR A 122 15.62 14.63 0.11
C THR A 122 15.07 14.68 -1.31
N LEU A 123 15.97 14.92 -2.28
CA LEU A 123 15.61 14.83 -3.70
C LEU A 123 15.09 13.42 -4.08
N ASP A 124 15.58 12.36 -3.44
CA ASP A 124 15.10 10.99 -3.69
C ASP A 124 13.63 10.82 -3.28
N HIS A 125 13.22 11.46 -2.17
CA HIS A 125 11.83 11.51 -1.75
C HIS A 125 10.96 12.26 -2.76
N ALA A 126 11.46 13.37 -3.31
CA ALA A 126 10.76 14.13 -4.35
C ALA A 126 10.60 13.29 -5.62
N ASN A 127 11.67 12.64 -6.07
CA ASN A 127 11.65 11.75 -7.24
C ASN A 127 10.65 10.60 -7.04
N GLY A 128 10.60 10.00 -5.84
CA GLY A 128 9.62 8.97 -5.51
C GLY A 128 8.18 9.47 -5.42
N GLU A 129 7.95 10.73 -5.05
CA GLU A 129 6.64 11.40 -5.15
C GLU A 129 6.23 11.67 -6.61
N GLY A 130 7.15 11.49 -7.57
CA GLY A 130 6.96 11.83 -8.99
C GLY A 130 7.24 13.31 -9.29
N LEU A 131 8.04 13.98 -8.45
CA LEU A 131 8.35 15.41 -8.53
C LEU A 131 9.83 15.63 -8.87
N PRO A 132 10.16 16.60 -9.74
CA PRO A 132 11.52 16.77 -10.24
C PRO A 132 12.46 17.48 -9.26
N THR A 133 11.93 18.19 -8.24
CA THR A 133 12.73 18.95 -7.28
C THR A 133 12.20 18.84 -5.85
N LEU A 134 13.09 19.08 -4.89
CA LEU A 134 12.73 19.19 -3.47
C LEU A 134 11.80 20.38 -3.21
N ALA A 135 11.92 21.48 -3.97
CA ALA A 135 11.04 22.63 -3.85
C ALA A 135 9.59 22.28 -4.24
N ASP A 136 9.41 21.48 -5.30
CA ASP A 136 8.10 21.00 -5.72
C ASP A 136 7.48 20.06 -4.67
N LEU A 137 8.31 19.25 -4.01
CA LEU A 137 7.87 18.42 -2.89
C LEU A 137 7.32 19.26 -1.74
N HIS A 138 8.08 20.25 -1.27
CA HIS A 138 7.60 21.15 -0.22
C HIS A 138 6.34 21.90 -0.63
N ALA A 139 6.28 22.42 -1.87
CA ALA A 139 5.09 23.09 -2.38
C ALA A 139 3.87 22.16 -2.41
N THR A 140 4.07 20.89 -2.76
CA THR A 140 3.03 19.86 -2.72
C THR A 140 2.56 19.58 -1.30
N LEU A 141 3.47 19.44 -0.33
CA LEU A 141 3.12 19.27 1.08
C LEU A 141 2.33 20.47 1.61
N HIS A 142 2.75 21.70 1.29
CA HIS A 142 2.05 22.93 1.67
C HIS A 142 0.64 23.05 1.07
N ARG A 143 0.34 22.34 -0.02
CA ARG A 143 -1.02 22.27 -0.58
C ARG A 143 -1.95 21.40 0.27
N PHE A 144 -1.43 20.38 0.95
CA PHE A 144 -2.21 19.41 1.71
C PHE A 144 -2.21 19.66 3.22
N TYR A 145 -1.18 20.33 3.73
CA TYR A 145 -0.99 20.59 5.15
C TYR A 145 -0.84 22.08 5.43
N THR A 146 -1.41 22.52 6.55
CA THR A 146 -1.26 23.90 7.01
C THR A 146 0.19 24.15 7.45
N PRO A 147 0.73 25.38 7.30
CA PRO A 147 2.13 25.66 7.60
C PRO A 147 2.57 25.27 9.02
N ASP A 148 1.70 25.45 10.01
CA ASP A 148 1.93 25.08 11.42
C ASP A 148 2.16 23.58 11.64
N LYS A 149 1.72 22.73 10.69
CA LYS A 149 1.97 21.29 10.70
C LYS A 149 3.30 20.92 10.05
N LEU A 150 3.94 21.82 9.32
CA LEU A 150 5.14 21.55 8.52
C LEU A 150 6.40 22.19 9.13
N GLU A 151 6.39 22.40 10.44
CA GLU A 151 7.50 22.96 11.19
C GLU A 151 8.70 22.00 11.27
N PRO A 152 9.94 22.52 11.46
CA PRO A 152 11.09 21.69 11.76
C PRO A 152 10.83 20.76 12.94
N GLY A 153 11.19 19.49 12.78
CA GLY A 153 10.92 18.42 13.75
C GLY A 153 9.57 17.73 13.61
N THR A 154 8.69 18.17 12.71
CA THR A 154 7.49 17.39 12.36
C THR A 154 7.90 16.04 11.79
N ARG A 155 7.38 14.97 12.39
CA ARG A 155 7.59 13.60 11.94
C ARG A 155 6.63 13.22 10.81
N CYS A 156 7.20 12.60 9.80
CA CYS A 156 6.54 12.11 8.61
C CYS A 156 6.71 10.60 8.49
N LEU A 157 5.72 9.95 7.88
CA LEU A 157 5.77 8.59 7.38
C LEU A 157 5.96 8.63 5.87
N VAL A 158 7.00 7.96 5.38
CA VAL A 158 7.20 7.73 3.95
C VAL A 158 6.81 6.29 3.65
N LEU A 159 5.73 6.11 2.90
CA LEU A 159 5.25 4.80 2.47
C LEU A 159 5.78 4.54 1.06
N HIS A 160 6.78 3.65 0.95
CA HIS A 160 7.26 3.17 -0.34
C HIS A 160 6.36 2.05 -0.82
N PHE A 161 6.03 2.09 -2.10
CA PHE A 161 5.16 1.09 -2.69
C PHE A 161 5.49 0.82 -4.15
N ARG A 162 4.96 -0.29 -4.65
CA ARG A 162 4.88 -0.56 -6.08
C ARG A 162 3.45 -0.88 -6.47
N LEU A 163 3.13 -0.63 -7.73
CA LEU A 163 1.87 -1.07 -8.32
C LEU A 163 1.83 -2.60 -8.39
N VAL A 164 0.71 -3.19 -7.96
CA VAL A 164 0.40 -4.62 -8.15
C VAL A 164 -0.55 -4.79 -9.31
N ALA A 165 -1.64 -4.03 -9.31
CA ALA A 165 -2.64 -4.01 -10.38
C ALA A 165 -3.34 -2.65 -10.39
N ALA A 166 -3.64 -2.13 -11.58
CA ALA A 166 -4.62 -1.06 -11.72
C ALA A 166 -6.01 -1.62 -11.38
N ALA A 167 -6.86 -0.83 -10.72
CA ALA A 167 -8.24 -1.22 -10.56
C ALA A 167 -8.92 -1.13 -11.93
N VAL A 168 -9.48 -2.24 -12.41
CA VAL A 168 -10.33 -2.21 -13.60
C VAL A 168 -11.54 -1.35 -13.25
N GLY A 169 -11.68 -0.21 -13.91
CA GLY A 169 -12.89 0.59 -13.81
C GLY A 169 -14.10 -0.30 -14.13
N GLN A 170 -15.22 -0.13 -13.43
CA GLN A 170 -16.50 -0.73 -13.80
C GLN A 170 -17.02 -0.14 -15.13
N GLY A 171 -16.24 -0.25 -16.21
CA GLY A 171 -16.40 0.50 -17.44
C GLY A 171 -15.33 0.19 -18.48
N ALA A 172 -15.03 -1.10 -18.68
CA ALA A 172 -14.38 -1.56 -19.90
C ALA A 172 -15.07 -2.87 -20.34
N SER A 173 -16.32 -2.73 -20.79
CA SER A 173 -16.84 -3.68 -21.77
C SER A 173 -16.10 -3.41 -23.08
N ILE A 174 -15.38 -4.42 -23.56
CA ILE A 174 -15.00 -4.51 -24.97
C ILE A 174 -16.20 -5.06 -25.73
#